data_AF-A0A9D4I6K5-F1
#
_entry.id   AF-A0A9D4I6K5-F1
#
_cell.length_a   1.000
_cell.length_b   1.000
_cell.length_c   1.000
_cell.angle_alpha   90.00
_cell.angle_beta   90.00
_cell.angle_gamma   90.00
#
_symmetry.space_group_name_H-M   'P 1'
#
loop_
_entity.id
_entity.type
_entity.pdbx_description
1 polymer ?
#
loop_
_entity_poly.entity_id
_entity_poly.type
_entity_poly.pdbx_seq_one_letter_code
_entity_poly.pdbx_strand_id
1 'polypeptide(L)' 'MVVPILLYGSDIWGFYNIKDVDKLHVRFLKNILGVKQQTPNYAVLGEFGRFPLSIL' A
#
# COMPACT_ATOMS: atom_id res chain seq x y z
N MET A 1 -4.77 9.35 2.17
CA MET A 1 -5.48 9.21 0.89
C MET A 1 -4.42 9.16 -0.22
N VAL A 2 -4.17 7.98 -0.82
CA VAL A 2 -3.11 7.76 -1.84
C VAL A 2 -3.68 7.44 -3.23
N VAL A 3 -4.95 7.02 -3.27
CA VAL A 3 -5.72 6.68 -4.47
C VAL A 3 -5.70 7.75 -5.57
N PRO A 4 -5.94 9.05 -5.31
CA PRO A 4 -5.91 10.06 -6.38
C PRO A 4 -4.52 10.24 -7.00
N ILE A 5 -3.44 10.01 -6.25
CA ILE A 5 -2.06 10.05 -6.76
C ILE A 5 -1.80 8.89 -7.72
N LEU A 6 -2.34 7.70 -7.39
CA LEU A 6 -2.20 6.49 -8.21
C LEU A 6 -2.98 6.60 -9.50
N LEU A 7 -4.21 7.13 -9.44
CA LEU A 7 -5.03 7.39 -10.61
C LEU A 7 -4.39 8.41 -11.56
N TYR A 8 -3.81 9.48 -11.02
CA TYR A 8 -3.09 10.47 -11.82
C TYR A 8 -1.86 9.89 -12.54
N GLY A 9 -1.15 8.97 -11.90
CA GLY A 9 -0.01 8.27 -12.51
C GLY A 9 -0.39 7.10 -13.43
N SER A 10 -1.66 6.70 -13.48
CA SER A 10 -2.12 5.52 -14.21
C SER A 10 -1.96 5.66 -15.72
N ASP A 11 -2.11 6.87 -16.25
CA ASP A 11 -1.87 7.16 -17.68
C ASP A 11 -0.40 6.93 -18.09
N ILE A 12 0.53 7.06 -17.14
CA ILE A 12 1.97 6.96 -17.38
C ILE A 12 2.48 5.54 -17.10
N TRP A 13 2.00 4.90 -16.04
CA TRP A 13 2.42 3.55 -15.64
C TRP A 13 1.68 2.43 -16.39
N GLY A 14 0.57 2.74 -17.06
CA GLY A 14 -0.24 1.76 -17.79
C GLY A 14 -0.99 0.80 -16.86
N PHE A 15 -1.39 -0.36 -17.38
CA PHE A 15 -2.03 -1.43 -16.61
C PHE A 15 -1.02 -2.12 -15.69
N TYR A 16 -0.70 -1.48 -14.58
CA TYR A 16 0.18 -2.03 -13.55
C TYR A 16 -0.63 -2.82 -12.51
N ASN A 17 -0.06 -3.92 -12.02
CA ASN A 17 -0.73 -4.78 -11.05
C ASN A 17 -0.82 -4.08 -9.68
N ILE A 18 -2.04 -3.74 -9.27
CA ILE A 18 -2.34 -3.02 -8.02
C ILE A 18 -1.80 -3.76 -6.78
N LYS A 19 -1.63 -5.09 -6.86
CA LYS A 19 -1.08 -5.91 -5.77
C LYS A 19 0.39 -5.58 -5.45
N ASP A 20 1.18 -5.21 -6.46
CA ASP A 20 2.58 -4.84 -6.25
C ASP A 20 2.71 -3.47 -5.57
N VAL A 21 1.81 -2.54 -5.92
CA VAL A 21 1.67 -1.24 -5.24
C VAL A 21 1.26 -1.44 -3.78
N ASP A 22 0.30 -2.32 -3.50
CA ASP A 22 -0.13 -2.63 -2.14
C ASP A 22 1.01 -3.18 -1.28
N LYS A 23 1.80 -4.10 -1.86
CA LYS A 23 2.98 -4.67 -1.20
C LYS A 23 4.05 -3.62 -0.90
N LEU A 24 4.29 -2.70 -1.84
CA LEU A 24 5.21 -1.58 -1.65
C LEU A 24 4.69 -0.62 -0.56
N HIS A 25 3.39 -0.33 -0.55
CA HIS A 25 2.76 0.49 0.46
C HIS A 25 2.92 -0.09 1.86
N VAL A 26 2.60 -1.37 2.04
CA VAL A 26 2.74 -2.04 3.34
C VAL A 26 4.21 -2.10 3.77
N ARG A 27 5.15 -2.34 2.84
CA ARG A 27 6.59 -2.33 3.16
C ARG A 27 7.06 -0.95 3.63
N PHE A 28 6.56 0.11 3.00
CA PHE A 28 6.82 1.48 3.43
C PHE A 28 6.25 1.75 4.83
N LEU A 29 5.01 1.35 5.10
CA LEU A 29 4.40 1.49 6.42
C LEU A 29 5.17 0.69 7.49
N LYS A 30 5.63 -0.52 7.18
CA LYS A 30 6.48 -1.31 8.09
C LYS A 30 7.80 -0.63 8.40
N ASN A 31 8.43 -0.02 7.40
CA ASN A 31 9.65 0.77 7.60
C ASN A 31 9.39 2.00 8.48
N ILE A 32 8.27 2.70 8.28
CA ILE A 32 7.88 3.84 9.12
C ILE A 32 7.70 3.41 10.58
N LEU A 33 7.02 2.27 10.79
CA LEU A 33 6.76 1.75 12.13
C LEU A 33 7.99 1.08 12.77
N GLY A 34 9.07 0.84 12.01
CA GLY A 34 10.25 0.10 12.47
C GLY A 34 9.99 -1.37 12.78
N VAL A 35 8.88 -1.95 12.29
CA VAL A 35 8.49 -3.33 12.57
C VAL A 35 9.15 -4.31 11.59
N LYS A 36 9.36 -5.55 12.03
CA LYS A 36 9.93 -6.58 11.17
C LYS A 36 9.02 -6.89 9.98
N GLN A 37 9.60 -7.30 8.86
CA GLN A 37 8.84 -7.72 7.67
C GLN A 37 7.84 -8.86 7.95
N GLN A 38 8.12 -9.69 8.96
CA GLN A 38 7.28 -10.81 9.38
C GLN A 38 5.98 -10.38 10.09
N THR A 39 5.85 -9.10 10.45
CA THR A 39 4.64 -8.54 11.08
C THR A 39 3.44 -8.66 10.14
N PRO A 40 2.26 -9.08 10.63
CA PRO A 40 1.08 -9.24 9.79
C PRO A 40 0.68 -7.92 9.13
N ASN A 41 0.49 -7.95 7.80
CA ASN A 41 0.14 -6.76 7.00
C ASN A 41 -1.15 -6.10 7.49
N TYR A 42 -2.13 -6.90 7.91
CA TYR A 42 -3.40 -6.41 8.46
C TYR A 42 -3.23 -5.65 9.78
N ALA A 43 -2.27 -6.02 10.62
CA ALA A 43 -2.02 -5.26 11.85
C ALA A 43 -1.44 -3.89 11.53
N VAL A 44 -0.43 -3.84 10.65
CA VAL A 44 0.18 -2.58 10.20
C VAL A 44 -0.87 -1.68 9.55
N LEU A 45 -1.70 -2.23 8.66
CA LEU A 45 -2.79 -1.46 8.03
C LEU A 45 -3.83 -0.99 9.05
N GLY A 46 -4.17 -1.82 10.03
CA GLY A 46 -5.10 -1.49 11.11
C GLY A 46 -4.62 -0.33 12.00
N GLU A 47 -3.32 -0.27 12.32
CA GLU A 47 -2.74 0.84 13.08
C GLU A 47 -2.83 2.17 12.34
N PHE A 48 -2.74 2.15 11.01
CA PHE A 48 -2.94 3.34 10.18
C PHE A 48 -4.41 3.59 9.80
N GLY A 49 -5.34 2.71 10.20
CA GLY A 49 -6.75 2.78 9.80
C GLY A 49 -6.95 2.70 8.28
N ARG A 50 -6.10 1.96 7.57
CA ARG A 50 -6.13 1.83 6.10
C ARG A 50 -6.61 0.46 5.67
N PHE A 51 -7.20 0.43 4.48
CA PHE A 51 -7.54 -0.80 3.76
C PHE A 51 -6.56 -1.05 2.62
N PRO A 52 -6.36 -2.31 2.20
CA PRO A 52 -5.58 -2.63 1.02
C PRO A 52 -6.14 -1.90 -0.21
N LEU A 53 -5.25 -1.41 -1.07
CA LEU A 53 -5.62 -0.68 -2.28
C LEU A 53 -6.33 -1.57 -3.31
N SER A 54 -6.18 -2.89 -3.18
CA SER A 54 -6.82 -3.89 -4.05
C SER A 54 -8.31 -4.13 -3.74
N ILE A 55 -8.83 -3.57 -2.65
CA ILE A 55 -10.25 -3.68 -2.25
C ILE A 55 -11.10 -2.54 -2.83
N LEU A 56 -10.45 -1.50 -3.35
CA LEU A 56 -11.09 -0.35 -3.99
C LEU A 56 -11.37 -0.63 -5.46
#